data_AF-A0A0G0KEJ0-F1
#
_entry.id   AF-A0A0G0KEJ0-F1
#
_cell.length_a   1.000
_cell.length_b   1.000
_cell.length_c   1.000
_cell.angle_alpha   90.00
_cell.angle_beta   90.00
_cell.angle_gamma   90.00
#
_symmetry.space_group_name_H-M   'P 1'
#
loop_
_entity.id
_entity.type
_entity.pdbx_description
1 polymer ?
#
loop_
_entity_poly.entity_id
_entity_poly.type
_entity_poly.pdbx_seq_one_letter_code
_entity_poly.pdbx_strand_id
1 'polypeptide(L)'
;MNAKKQPLRKHEDICIFYKSQPAYNPQMTYGEPYNKGFRKNQFTGSYGDFKTVEVKSNGERYPTDVIYFKTAESEGEVYHPTQKPVELGRYLIRTFTKKGDVVLDNTCGSGSFLVSAVLEGRKFIGIEKNEDVYLFKKHKVDY
;
A
#
# COMPACT_ATOMS: atom_id res chain seq x y z
N MET A 1 19.79 12.64 -14.57
CA MET A 1 21.17 12.69 -14.03
C MET A 1 21.71 11.31 -13.59
N ASN A 2 20.88 10.40 -13.04
CA ASN A 2 21.34 9.08 -12.54
C ASN A 2 21.23 7.89 -13.51
N ALA A 3 20.51 8.03 -14.63
CA ALA A 3 20.21 6.93 -15.57
C ALA A 3 21.46 6.22 -16.15
N LYS A 4 22.62 6.90 -16.18
CA LYS A 4 23.89 6.33 -16.67
C LYS A 4 24.74 5.67 -15.57
N LYS A 5 24.33 5.74 -14.30
CA LYS A 5 25.11 5.26 -13.14
C LYS A 5 24.47 4.10 -12.39
N GLN A 6 23.15 3.98 -12.45
CA GLN A 6 22.38 2.91 -11.80
C GLN A 6 21.03 2.74 -12.48
N PRO A 7 20.36 1.58 -12.30
CA PRO A 7 18.98 1.40 -12.74
C PRO A 7 18.05 2.47 -12.19
N LEU A 8 17.03 2.82 -12.98
CA LEU A 8 16.01 3.78 -12.55
C LEU A 8 15.15 3.15 -11.45
N ARG A 9 15.07 3.81 -10.30
CA ARG A 9 14.13 3.43 -9.24
C ARG A 9 12.70 3.67 -9.73
N LYS A 10 11.85 2.66 -9.54
CA LYS A 10 10.42 2.69 -9.95
C LYS A 10 9.47 2.32 -8.82
N HIS A 11 10.00 2.01 -7.63
CA HIS A 11 9.23 1.62 -6.46
C HIS A 11 9.71 2.39 -5.23
N GLU A 12 8.83 2.45 -4.25
CA GLU A 12 9.10 2.81 -2.87
C GLU A 12 8.65 1.62 -2.00
N ASP A 13 9.29 1.43 -0.85
CA ASP A 13 8.98 0.34 0.07
C ASP A 13 8.06 0.83 1.20
N ILE A 14 7.08 0.00 1.58
CA ILE A 14 6.20 0.24 2.72
C ILE A 14 6.41 -0.90 3.72
N CYS A 15 7.03 -0.59 4.86
CA CYS A 15 7.28 -1.56 5.92
C CYS A 15 6.09 -1.63 6.88
N ILE A 16 5.50 -2.82 7.05
CA ILE A 16 4.34 -3.03 7.92
C ILE A 16 4.80 -3.76 9.19
N PHE A 17 4.57 -3.14 10.34
CA PHE A 17 4.93 -3.68 11.65
C PHE A 17 3.69 -3.74 12.56
N TYR A 18 3.64 -4.75 13.42
CA TYR A 18 2.60 -4.88 14.44
C TYR A 18 3.10 -5.73 15.61
N LYS A 19 2.67 -5.39 16.83
CA LYS A 19 3.00 -6.17 18.04
C LYS A 19 2.33 -7.55 18.04
N SER A 20 1.14 -7.64 17.46
CA SER A 20 0.34 -8.86 17.27
C SER A 20 -0.47 -8.72 15.99
N GLN A 21 -0.87 -9.84 15.37
CA GLN A 21 -1.63 -9.84 14.11
C GLN A 21 -2.83 -8.87 14.20
N PRO A 22 -2.88 -7.82 13.38
CA PRO A 22 -3.99 -6.88 13.38
C PRO A 22 -5.21 -7.48 12.67
N ALA A 23 -6.30 -6.72 12.61
CA ALA A 23 -7.33 -6.99 11.63
C ALA A 23 -6.69 -7.02 10.23
N TYR A 24 -6.88 -8.11 9.50
CA TYR A 24 -6.35 -8.27 8.15
C TYR A 24 -7.50 -8.55 7.19
N ASN A 25 -7.84 -7.54 6.40
CA ASN A 25 -8.89 -7.59 5.39
C ASN A 25 -8.22 -7.51 4.00
N PRO A 26 -7.78 -8.63 3.40
CA PRO A 26 -7.07 -8.59 2.14
C PRO A 26 -7.95 -7.96 1.04
N GLN A 27 -7.38 -6.99 0.31
CA GLN A 27 -8.06 -6.40 -0.84
C GLN A 27 -7.84 -7.32 -2.04
N MET A 28 -8.80 -8.23 -2.24
CA MET A 28 -8.75 -9.23 -3.31
C MET A 28 -8.77 -8.57 -4.68
N THR A 29 -8.03 -9.13 -5.63
CA THR A 29 -8.13 -8.79 -7.04
C THR A 29 -8.75 -9.95 -7.82
N TYR A 30 -9.19 -9.67 -9.05
CA TYR A 30 -9.78 -10.66 -9.93
C TYR A 30 -8.96 -10.73 -11.21
N GLY A 31 -8.70 -11.95 -11.67
CA GLY A 31 -8.13 -12.22 -12.98
C GLY A 31 -8.80 -13.44 -13.60
N GLU A 32 -8.32 -13.84 -14.78
CA GLU A 32 -8.90 -14.97 -15.51
C GLU A 32 -8.84 -16.27 -14.66
N PRO A 33 -9.96 -17.00 -14.53
CA PRO A 33 -9.96 -18.32 -13.91
C PRO A 33 -9.00 -19.26 -14.61
N TYR A 34 -8.37 -20.17 -13.86
CA TYR A 34 -7.49 -21.16 -14.45
C TYR A 34 -7.55 -22.49 -13.70
N ASN A 35 -7.22 -23.56 -14.40
CA ASN A 35 -6.96 -24.87 -13.83
C ASN A 35 -5.62 -25.38 -14.37
N LYS A 36 -4.62 -25.51 -13.48
CA LYS A 36 -3.28 -26.04 -13.81
C LYS A 36 -3.20 -27.56 -13.62
N GLY A 37 -4.32 -28.22 -13.31
CA GLY A 37 -4.38 -29.63 -13.00
C GLY A 37 -3.79 -29.95 -11.63
N PHE A 38 -3.39 -31.20 -11.44
CA PHE A 38 -2.85 -31.68 -10.16
C PHE A 38 -1.35 -31.45 -10.06
N ARG A 39 -0.92 -30.82 -8.96
CA ARG A 39 0.51 -30.67 -8.67
C ARG A 39 1.10 -32.03 -8.28
N LYS A 40 2.11 -32.49 -9.03
CA LYS A 40 2.87 -33.71 -8.70
C LYS A 40 3.62 -33.53 -7.37
N ASN A 41 3.82 -34.63 -6.65
CA ASN A 41 4.61 -34.65 -5.42
C ASN A 41 6.00 -34.01 -5.66
N GLN A 42 6.35 -33.04 -4.83
CA GLN A 42 7.69 -32.45 -4.81
C GLN A 42 8.41 -32.91 -3.54
N PHE A 43 9.49 -33.67 -3.73
CA PHE A 43 10.40 -34.07 -2.66
C PHE A 43 11.50 -32.99 -2.51
N THR A 44 11.13 -31.77 -2.13
CA THR A 44 12.12 -30.71 -1.85
C THR A 44 12.25 -30.55 -0.34
N GLY A 45 13.45 -30.75 0.21
CA GLY A 45 13.68 -30.75 1.66
C GLY A 45 13.59 -29.38 2.35
N SER A 46 13.22 -28.32 1.64
CA SER A 46 13.14 -26.95 2.18
C SER A 46 11.73 -26.55 2.63
N TYR A 47 10.70 -27.29 2.22
CA TYR A 47 9.33 -27.09 2.63
C TYR A 47 8.71 -28.46 2.92
N GLY A 48 7.84 -28.57 3.95
CA GLY A 48 7.28 -29.85 4.40
C GLY A 48 6.54 -30.63 3.31
N ASP A 49 6.21 -31.90 3.61
CA ASP A 49 5.56 -32.82 2.67
C ASP A 49 4.27 -32.22 2.07
N PHE A 50 4.28 -31.99 0.75
CA PHE A 50 3.11 -31.50 0.03
C PHE A 50 2.22 -32.68 -0.39
N LYS A 51 0.95 -32.66 0.04
CA LYS A 51 -0.07 -33.55 -0.53
C LYS A 51 -0.46 -33.06 -1.93
N THR A 52 -0.74 -33.99 -2.85
CA THR A 52 -1.31 -33.69 -4.16
C THR A 52 -2.59 -32.90 -4.00
N VAL A 53 -2.62 -31.68 -4.55
CA VAL A 53 -3.80 -30.82 -4.61
C VAL A 53 -4.06 -30.39 -6.05
N GLU A 54 -5.33 -30.27 -6.42
CA GLU A 54 -5.74 -29.62 -7.67
C GLU A 54 -5.45 -28.12 -7.55
N VAL A 55 -4.68 -27.57 -8.50
CA VAL A 55 -4.35 -26.15 -8.52
C VAL A 55 -5.29 -25.44 -9.49
N LYS A 56 -6.43 -25.01 -8.95
CA LYS A 56 -7.40 -24.18 -9.69
C LYS A 56 -7.72 -22.90 -8.94
N SER A 57 -8.14 -21.89 -9.68
CA SER A 57 -8.67 -20.65 -9.12
C SER A 57 -9.86 -20.15 -9.93
N ASN A 58 -10.88 -19.67 -9.21
CA ASN A 58 -12.09 -19.08 -9.79
C ASN A 58 -11.91 -17.62 -10.22
N GLY A 59 -10.67 -17.10 -10.18
CA GLY A 59 -10.35 -15.73 -10.60
C GLY A 59 -9.98 -14.80 -9.45
N GLU A 60 -10.41 -15.09 -8.23
CA GLU A 60 -9.95 -14.37 -7.04
C GLU A 60 -8.45 -14.56 -6.78
N ARG A 61 -7.77 -13.48 -6.38
CA ARG A 61 -6.36 -13.44 -6.05
C ARG A 61 -6.16 -12.66 -4.76
N TYR A 62 -5.43 -13.25 -3.82
CA TYR A 62 -4.90 -12.52 -2.68
C TYR A 62 -3.90 -11.45 -3.16
N PRO A 63 -3.82 -10.29 -2.48
CA PRO A 63 -2.86 -9.26 -2.82
C PRO A 63 -1.42 -9.77 -2.65
N THR A 64 -0.53 -9.28 -3.52
CA THR A 64 0.92 -9.51 -3.43
C THR A 64 1.59 -8.42 -2.60
N ASP A 65 2.86 -8.64 -2.26
CA ASP A 65 3.73 -7.64 -1.64
C ASP A 65 4.10 -6.48 -2.59
N VAL A 66 4.02 -6.72 -3.90
CA VAL A 66 4.12 -5.67 -4.92
C VAL A 66 2.72 -5.17 -5.29
N ILE A 67 2.46 -3.88 -5.02
CA ILE A 67 1.21 -3.20 -5.36
C ILE A 67 1.49 -1.97 -6.24
N TYR A 68 0.60 -1.70 -7.20
CA TYR A 68 0.74 -0.57 -8.11
C TYR A 68 -0.34 0.48 -7.87
N PHE A 69 0.10 1.71 -7.63
CA PHE A 69 -0.75 2.90 -7.56
C PHE A 69 -0.15 3.97 -8.46
N LYS A 70 -1.02 4.74 -9.12
CA LYS A 70 -0.59 5.95 -9.83
C LYS A 70 -0.18 7.02 -8.82
N THR A 71 0.60 7.99 -9.26
CA THR A 71 1.03 9.11 -8.43
C THR A 71 -0.12 10.08 -8.14
N ALA A 72 0.04 10.95 -7.13
CA ALA A 72 -1.02 11.86 -6.67
C ALA A 72 -1.51 12.83 -7.75
N GLU A 73 -0.68 13.18 -8.74
CA GLU A 73 -1.07 13.98 -9.90
C GLU A 73 -2.17 13.33 -10.74
N SER A 74 -2.32 12.01 -10.65
CA SER A 74 -3.40 11.28 -11.33
C SER A 74 -4.74 11.41 -10.61
N GLU A 75 -4.76 11.92 -9.38
CA GLU A 75 -5.95 12.09 -8.54
C GLU A 75 -6.43 13.54 -8.50
N GLY A 76 -5.65 14.50 -9.01
CA GLY A 76 -6.04 15.91 -9.09
C GLY A 76 -4.88 16.87 -8.83
N GLU A 77 -5.22 18.06 -8.32
CA GLU A 77 -4.24 19.07 -7.92
C GLU A 77 -3.37 18.55 -6.76
N VAL A 78 -2.07 18.78 -6.85
CA VAL A 78 -1.09 18.38 -5.85
C VAL A 78 -0.71 19.58 -5.00
N TYR A 79 -0.92 19.46 -3.69
CA TYR A 79 -0.69 20.53 -2.71
C TYR A 79 0.68 20.43 -2.03
N HIS A 80 1.28 19.23 -2.02
CA HIS A 80 2.59 18.97 -1.45
C HIS A 80 3.45 18.11 -2.40
N PRO A 81 4.74 18.40 -2.61
CA PRO A 81 5.54 17.66 -3.59
C PRO A 81 5.83 16.20 -3.29
N THR A 82 5.70 15.79 -2.03
CA THR A 82 5.79 14.37 -1.67
C THR A 82 4.42 13.78 -1.33
N GLN A 83 3.32 14.45 -1.75
CA GLN A 83 1.96 13.98 -1.55
C GLN A 83 1.81 12.55 -2.06
N LYS A 84 1.34 11.67 -1.17
CA LYS A 84 1.01 10.30 -1.54
C LYS A 84 -0.40 10.24 -2.14
N PRO A 85 -0.66 9.25 -3.03
CA PRO A 85 -2.00 9.03 -3.55
C PRO A 85 -2.97 8.65 -2.43
N VAL A 86 -4.17 9.23 -2.44
CA VAL A 86 -5.28 8.88 -1.55
C VAL A 86 -5.68 7.42 -1.74
N GLU A 87 -5.70 6.90 -2.97
CA GLU A 87 -6.07 5.50 -3.19
C GLU A 87 -5.10 4.50 -2.52
N LEU A 88 -3.81 4.86 -2.42
CA LEU A 88 -2.84 4.07 -1.66
C LEU A 88 -3.19 4.07 -0.16
N GLY A 89 -3.50 5.24 0.41
CA GLY A 89 -3.93 5.36 1.80
C GLY A 89 -5.21 4.56 2.08
N ARG A 90 -6.21 4.65 1.20
CA ARG A 90 -7.47 3.90 1.31
C ARG A 90 -7.24 2.39 1.27
N TYR A 91 -6.35 1.92 0.41
CA TYR A 91 -5.97 0.51 0.35
C TYR A 91 -5.38 0.02 1.67
N LEU A 92 -4.40 0.73 2.22
CA LEU A 92 -3.72 0.35 3.46
C LEU A 92 -4.69 0.39 4.66
N ILE A 93 -5.49 1.44 4.78
CA ILE A 93 -6.45 1.61 5.87
C ILE A 93 -7.51 0.51 5.83
N ARG A 94 -8.09 0.18 4.68
CA ARG A 94 -9.02 -0.96 4.57
C ARG A 94 -8.39 -2.27 4.96
N THR A 95 -7.13 -2.48 4.57
CA THR A 95 -6.42 -3.74 4.78
C THR A 95 -6.14 -4.01 6.26
N PHE A 96 -5.73 -2.99 7.01
CA PHE A 96 -5.18 -3.17 8.36
C PHE A 96 -6.03 -2.60 9.50
N THR A 97 -7.23 -2.06 9.21
CA THR A 97 -8.13 -1.48 10.22
C THR A 97 -9.58 -1.90 10.00
N LYS A 98 -10.43 -1.67 11.00
CA LYS A 98 -11.89 -1.78 10.93
C LYS A 98 -12.54 -0.39 10.83
N LYS A 99 -13.78 -0.34 10.34
CA LYS A 99 -14.57 0.91 10.34
C LYS A 99 -14.70 1.44 11.77
N GLY A 100 -14.57 2.75 11.95
CA GLY A 100 -14.60 3.42 13.24
C GLY A 100 -13.29 3.42 14.04
N ASP A 101 -12.28 2.66 13.61
CA ASP A 101 -10.93 2.73 14.20
C ASP A 101 -10.30 4.11 14.00
N VAL A 102 -9.27 4.40 14.79
CA VAL A 102 -8.49 5.66 14.70
C VAL A 102 -7.21 5.39 13.91
N VAL A 103 -6.96 6.21 12.89
CA VAL A 103 -5.71 6.23 12.12
C VAL A 103 -4.86 7.43 12.57
N LEU A 104 -3.62 7.18 12.99
CA LEU A 104 -2.64 8.22 13.26
C LEU A 104 -1.74 8.39 12.04
N ASP A 105 -1.60 9.62 11.58
CA ASP A 105 -0.54 10.05 10.67
C ASP A 105 0.18 11.24 11.29
N ASN A 106 1.36 10.98 11.85
CA ASN A 106 2.10 11.97 12.63
C ASN A 106 3.06 12.83 11.78
N THR A 107 3.07 12.63 10.46
CA THR A 107 3.81 13.42 9.47
C THR A 107 2.93 13.61 8.24
N CYS A 108 1.73 14.14 8.45
CA CYS A 108 0.66 13.99 7.48
C CYS A 108 0.84 14.80 6.19
N GLY A 109 1.77 15.76 6.14
CA GLY A 109 2.04 16.56 4.94
C GLY A 109 0.77 17.22 4.42
N SER A 110 0.38 16.93 3.17
CA SER A 110 -0.89 17.42 2.60
C SER A 110 -2.16 16.72 3.11
N GLY A 111 -2.04 15.75 4.02
CA GLY A 111 -3.18 15.08 4.65
C GLY A 111 -3.83 13.97 3.82
N SER A 112 -3.17 13.48 2.76
CA SER A 112 -3.71 12.42 1.88
C SER A 112 -4.21 11.17 2.63
N PHE A 113 -3.50 10.72 3.67
CA PHE A 113 -3.90 9.57 4.48
C PHE A 113 -5.01 9.91 5.50
N LEU A 114 -5.14 11.17 5.91
CA LEU A 114 -6.28 11.64 6.72
C LEU A 114 -7.57 11.64 5.89
N VAL A 115 -7.50 12.16 4.66
CA VAL A 115 -8.61 12.07 3.69
C VAL A 115 -8.99 10.61 3.44
N SER A 116 -7.99 9.74 3.26
CA SER A 116 -8.21 8.30 3.11
C SER A 116 -8.95 7.70 4.31
N ALA A 117 -8.60 8.09 5.54
CA ALA A 117 -9.27 7.64 6.75
C ALA A 117 -10.74 8.06 6.76
N VAL A 118 -11.05 9.32 6.41
CA VAL A 118 -12.43 9.82 6.30
C VAL A 118 -13.23 9.04 5.28
N LEU A 119 -12.69 8.86 4.07
CA LEU A 119 -13.37 8.14 2.98
C LEU A 119 -13.65 6.68 3.33
N GLU A 120 -12.79 6.07 4.14
CA GLU A 120 -12.96 4.71 4.63
C GLU A 120 -13.78 4.63 5.92
N GLY A 121 -14.31 5.74 6.45
CA GLY A 121 -15.11 5.74 7.67
C GLY A 121 -14.31 5.40 8.92
N ARG A 122 -13.06 5.87 8.99
CA ARG A 122 -12.19 5.84 10.17
C ARG A 122 -12.08 7.24 10.76
N LYS A 123 -11.84 7.31 12.06
CA LYS A 123 -11.41 8.54 12.73
C LYS A 123 -9.92 8.74 12.44
N PHE A 124 -9.43 9.96 12.58
CA PHE A 124 -8.01 10.22 12.38
C PHE A 124 -7.44 11.22 13.39
N ILE A 125 -6.12 11.13 13.56
CA ILE A 125 -5.29 12.12 14.23
C ILE A 125 -4.18 12.47 13.25
N GLY A 126 -4.09 13.73 12.85
CA GLY A 126 -3.05 14.25 11.96
C GLY A 126 -2.10 15.15 12.75
N ILE A 127 -0.80 14.98 12.56
CA ILE A 127 0.23 15.89 13.07
C ILE A 127 1.12 16.28 11.91
N GLU A 128 1.33 17.58 11.74
CA GLU A 128 2.30 18.14 10.79
C GLU A 128 2.97 19.34 11.46
N LYS A 129 4.29 19.41 11.35
CA LYS A 129 5.08 20.48 11.98
C LYS A 129 5.01 21.76 11.14
N ASN A 130 4.96 21.63 9.82
CA ASN A 130 5.01 22.76 8.91
C ASN A 130 3.62 23.36 8.72
N GLU A 131 3.45 24.61 9.12
CA GLU A 131 2.19 25.35 8.96
C GLU A 131 1.89 25.62 7.48
N ASP A 132 2.92 25.82 6.66
CA ASP A 132 2.82 26.15 5.23
C ASP A 132 3.28 24.98 4.33
N VAL A 133 2.41 23.98 4.20
CA VAL A 133 2.64 22.78 3.36
C VAL A 133 2.83 23.12 1.86
N TYR A 134 2.37 24.30 1.41
CA TYR A 134 2.50 24.78 0.03
C TYR A 134 3.92 25.20 -0.39
N LEU A 135 4.86 25.38 0.54
CA LEU A 135 6.14 26.06 0.26
C LEU A 135 7.22 25.12 -0.30
N PHE A 136 7.06 24.70 -1.54
CA PHE A 136 8.14 24.01 -2.26
C PHE A 136 8.75 24.79 -3.43
N LYS A 137 8.47 26.08 -3.54
CA LYS A 137 9.09 26.91 -4.59
C LYS A 137 9.67 28.24 -4.17
N LYS A 138 9.63 28.65 -2.89
CA LYS A 138 10.15 29.97 -2.47
C LYS A 138 11.17 29.98 -1.34
N HIS A 139 11.20 29.02 -0.43
CA HIS A 139 12.19 29.02 0.68
C HIS A 139 12.76 27.63 0.95
N LYS A 140 13.97 27.60 1.53
CA LYS A 140 14.65 26.37 1.98
C LYS A 140 13.89 25.79 3.17
N VAL A 141 13.48 24.53 3.05
CA VAL A 141 13.01 23.72 4.17
C VAL A 141 14.24 23.30 4.98
N ASP A 142 14.18 23.50 6.30
CA ASP A 142 15.18 23.00 7.25
C ASP A 142 14.92 21.51 7.49
N TYR A 143 15.91 20.67 7.14
CA TYR A 143 15.90 19.22 7.35
C TYR A 143 16.90 18.83 8.41
#